data_AF-E4YKV3-F1
#
_entry.id   AF-E4YKV3-F1
#
_cell.length_a   1.000
_cell.length_b   1.000
_cell.length_c   1.000
_cell.angle_alpha   90.00
_cell.angle_beta   90.00
_cell.angle_gamma   90.00
#
_symmetry.space_group_name_H-M   'P 1'
#
loop_
_entity.id
_entity.type
_entity.pdbx_description
1 polymer ?
#
loop_
_entity_poly.entity_id
_entity_poly.type
_entity_poly.pdbx_seq_one_letter_code
_entity_poly.pdbx_strand_id
1 'polypeptide(L)'
;MGGVVSSEDESRKRDEEDESEDEDSIDEDSDDSGDSSEDDSDEEESEDDSESLLDGELVEEVDSNTDTSFFGESDTSDSSDDDSEDEEEEVRQEVIITENMMVGFGLPLLEIKAKVGAGYIKRFELTAGSRSVAGEKQISLYKELCGWFSTEFLPGGGALNVIRVAQWMLPLPKATSIVGTIGTDENGKRVSEACTAAGIVPMFYEQETDITGCVAKLSVDAGPAGSTVTQITHLSAGNAYSKQRHLDLEQNWDRVKEAEYFFIPGLFLTVCPETTLAVGEMSSEKGKTFALTLGNPQLCRLYKDTQLAVLRYVDFLFSNAETALSFAQENDFETTDLAEIARKMCLLPKVNSNKPRVVVITQGVGPTVVARGYDEVHEFEVDEIENKDGPAGLGDFFIGGFLGQLVQGHGLERCVEGGHFAVQELLQHGNKLAGECPFE
;
A
#
# COMPACT_ATOMS: atom_id res chain seq x y z
N MET A 1 60.76 25.17 -41.05
CA MET A 1 60.56 25.67 -42.42
C MET A 1 59.11 25.40 -42.77
N GLY A 2 58.27 26.34 -43.22
CA GLY A 2 58.51 27.77 -43.46
C GLY A 2 58.23 28.16 -44.91
N GLY A 3 57.00 28.62 -45.18
CA GLY A 3 56.52 29.15 -46.48
C GLY A 3 54.97 29.22 -46.45
N VAL A 4 54.22 30.34 -46.60
CA VAL A 4 54.26 31.54 -47.51
C VAL A 4 53.38 31.30 -48.76
N VAL A 5 52.36 32.11 -49.12
CA VAL A 5 51.72 33.30 -48.45
C VAL A 5 50.40 33.75 -49.16
N SER A 6 49.61 34.62 -48.50
CA SER A 6 48.54 35.54 -49.06
C SER A 6 47.28 34.91 -49.71
N SER A 7 46.14 35.58 -49.88
CA SER A 7 45.68 36.98 -49.65
C SER A 7 44.23 36.95 -49.08
N GLU A 8 43.76 37.80 -48.15
CA GLU A 8 43.32 39.23 -48.29
C GLU A 8 42.17 39.41 -49.32
N ASP A 9 41.10 40.18 -49.10
CA ASP A 9 40.84 41.32 -48.17
C ASP A 9 39.50 41.17 -47.38
N GLU A 10 39.33 41.74 -46.17
CA GLU A 10 38.74 43.07 -45.87
C GLU A 10 37.44 43.39 -46.66
N SER A 11 36.30 43.79 -46.07
CA SER A 11 36.08 44.95 -45.17
C SER A 11 34.55 45.11 -44.89
N ARG A 12 34.01 45.86 -43.91
CA ARG A 12 34.51 46.53 -42.69
C ARG A 12 33.29 47.04 -41.85
N LYS A 13 33.40 47.01 -40.50
CA LYS A 13 33.01 48.09 -39.55
C LYS A 13 31.49 48.40 -39.34
N ARG A 14 30.89 48.38 -38.12
CA ARG A 14 31.05 49.23 -36.89
C ARG A 14 29.80 50.16 -36.70
N ASP A 15 29.57 51.02 -35.70
CA ASP A 15 30.21 51.57 -34.45
C ASP A 15 29.02 51.97 -33.51
N GLU A 16 29.07 52.18 -32.18
CA GLU A 16 29.88 51.79 -31.00
C GLU A 16 28.94 52.16 -29.76
N GLU A 17 28.76 51.31 -28.72
CA GLU A 17 28.12 51.56 -27.36
C GLU A 17 26.55 51.78 -27.18
N ASP A 18 25.89 51.76 -25.99
CA ASP A 18 26.32 51.96 -24.56
C ASP A 18 25.42 51.33 -23.42
N GLU A 19 25.74 51.63 -22.14
CA GLU A 19 25.21 51.22 -20.78
C GLU A 19 23.68 51.46 -20.49
N SER A 20 22.99 51.12 -19.35
CA SER A 20 23.37 50.79 -17.94
C SER A 20 22.32 49.98 -17.12
N GLU A 21 22.71 49.63 -15.87
CA GLU A 21 22.00 49.53 -14.56
C GLU A 21 20.58 50.19 -14.41
N ASP A 22 19.66 49.86 -13.44
CA ASP A 22 19.75 49.04 -12.20
C ASP A 22 18.36 48.61 -11.58
N GLU A 23 18.43 47.88 -10.44
CA GLU A 23 17.50 47.75 -9.25
C GLU A 23 15.95 47.58 -9.35
N ASP A 24 15.49 46.42 -8.81
CA ASP A 24 14.55 46.17 -7.68
C ASP A 24 13.24 46.96 -7.36
N SER A 25 12.41 46.26 -6.55
CA SER A 25 11.21 46.62 -5.76
C SER A 25 9.85 46.88 -6.45
N ILE A 26 8.81 46.31 -5.83
CA ILE A 26 7.38 46.68 -5.96
C ILE A 26 6.84 46.72 -4.53
N ASP A 27 6.41 47.90 -4.08
CA ASP A 27 5.86 48.15 -2.74
C ASP A 27 4.33 47.97 -2.69
N GLU A 28 3.81 48.07 -1.47
CA GLU A 28 2.39 48.00 -1.11
C GLU A 28 1.59 49.22 -1.63
N ASP A 29 0.29 49.01 -1.90
CA ASP A 29 -0.72 50.07 -2.03
C ASP A 29 -1.93 49.70 -1.15
N SER A 30 -2.50 50.68 -0.45
CA SER A 30 -3.59 50.48 0.52
C SER A 30 -4.79 51.42 0.27
N ASP A 31 -5.82 51.29 1.13
CA ASP A 31 -6.99 52.17 1.23
C ASP A 31 -8.03 52.01 0.07
N ASP A 32 -9.33 52.30 0.20
CA ASP A 32 -10.10 52.89 1.33
C ASP A 32 -11.60 52.45 1.38
N SER A 33 -12.19 52.61 2.57
CA SER A 33 -13.59 52.91 3.02
C SER A 33 -14.89 52.38 2.35
N GLY A 34 -15.91 52.19 3.22
CA GLY A 34 -17.36 52.09 2.91
C GLY A 34 -17.98 50.71 3.25
N ASP A 35 -18.48 50.37 4.46
CA ASP A 35 -19.36 51.03 5.46
C ASP A 35 -20.88 50.80 5.25
N SER A 36 -21.59 50.58 6.37
CA SER A 36 -23.06 50.39 6.55
C SER A 36 -23.73 49.12 5.97
N SER A 37 -24.81 48.55 6.54
CA SER A 37 -25.33 48.46 7.93
C SER A 37 -26.64 47.64 7.94
N GLU A 38 -26.93 46.90 9.02
CA GLU A 38 -28.29 46.41 9.41
C GLU A 38 -28.97 45.42 8.39
N ASP A 39 -30.13 44.79 8.62
CA ASP A 39 -30.73 44.00 9.73
C ASP A 39 -31.81 43.07 9.06
N ASP A 40 -32.49 42.08 9.66
CA ASP A 40 -32.71 41.72 11.08
C ASP A 40 -32.67 40.16 11.28
N SER A 41 -33.80 39.44 11.17
CA SER A 41 -33.96 38.06 11.67
C SER A 41 -35.00 37.15 10.95
N ASP A 42 -35.07 35.90 11.43
CA ASP A 42 -36.25 35.02 11.56
C ASP A 42 -36.63 33.93 10.53
N GLU A 43 -37.25 32.91 11.13
CA GLU A 43 -37.65 31.58 10.67
C GLU A 43 -39.00 31.59 9.91
N GLU A 44 -39.27 30.56 9.10
CA GLU A 44 -40.43 29.67 9.36
C GLU A 44 -40.34 28.37 8.52
N GLU A 45 -41.05 27.33 8.96
CA GLU A 45 -41.05 25.98 8.39
C GLU A 45 -42.09 25.80 7.27
N SER A 46 -41.95 24.73 6.47
CA SER A 46 -43.07 24.11 5.75
C SER A 46 -42.79 22.62 5.50
N GLU A 47 -43.73 21.78 5.93
CA GLU A 47 -43.77 20.34 5.63
C GLU A 47 -44.28 20.11 4.19
N ASP A 48 -43.94 18.97 3.57
CA ASP A 48 -44.77 18.40 2.50
C ASP A 48 -44.58 16.87 2.43
N ASP A 49 -45.64 16.12 2.73
CA ASP A 49 -45.66 14.66 2.77
C ASP A 49 -45.76 14.03 1.37
N SER A 50 -45.12 12.87 1.16
CA SER A 50 -45.61 11.91 0.15
C SER A 50 -45.18 10.47 0.43
N GLU A 51 -46.04 9.70 1.09
CA GLU A 51 -46.00 8.24 1.03
C GLU A 51 -46.30 7.74 -0.39
N SER A 52 -45.58 6.72 -0.86
CA SER A 52 -46.18 5.75 -1.79
C SER A 52 -45.58 4.35 -1.61
N LEU A 53 -46.47 3.37 -1.43
CA LEU A 53 -46.16 1.96 -1.19
C LEU A 53 -45.83 1.24 -2.50
N LEU A 54 -44.84 0.34 -2.47
CA LEU A 54 -44.84 -0.88 -3.29
C LEU A 54 -44.12 -2.03 -2.57
N ASP A 55 -44.85 -3.12 -2.32
CA ASP A 55 -44.30 -4.38 -1.81
C ASP A 55 -43.51 -5.13 -2.90
N GLY A 56 -42.58 -6.02 -2.49
CA GLY A 56 -41.87 -6.88 -3.44
C GLY A 56 -40.71 -7.67 -2.84
N GLU A 57 -40.99 -8.65 -1.97
CA GLU A 57 -39.97 -9.56 -1.44
C GLU A 57 -39.30 -10.39 -2.56
N LEU A 58 -37.96 -10.37 -2.59
CA LEU A 58 -37.11 -11.49 -3.02
C LEU A 58 -35.71 -11.26 -2.42
N VAL A 59 -35.54 -11.60 -1.14
CA VAL A 59 -34.22 -11.70 -0.53
C VAL A 59 -33.68 -13.08 -0.86
N GLU A 60 -32.69 -13.17 -1.76
CA GLU A 60 -31.86 -14.37 -1.84
C GLU A 60 -30.90 -14.34 -0.65
N GLU A 61 -30.96 -15.36 0.20
CA GLU A 61 -30.03 -15.51 1.32
C GLU A 61 -28.63 -15.82 0.77
N VAL A 62 -27.74 -14.83 0.87
CA VAL A 62 -26.32 -15.01 0.52
C VAL A 62 -25.59 -15.48 1.77
N ASP A 63 -25.33 -16.79 1.85
CA ASP A 63 -24.48 -17.43 2.86
C ASP A 63 -23.08 -16.81 2.86
N SER A 64 -22.89 -15.77 3.66
CA SER A 64 -21.63 -15.04 3.82
C SER A 64 -20.78 -15.66 4.92
N ASN A 65 -20.68 -16.99 4.89
CA ASN A 65 -20.08 -17.80 5.94
C ASN A 65 -18.55 -17.76 5.88
N THR A 66 -17.97 -16.68 6.40
CA THR A 66 -16.54 -16.56 6.71
C THR A 66 -16.37 -16.39 8.22
N ASP A 67 -16.75 -17.40 9.01
CA ASP A 67 -16.52 -17.33 10.46
C ASP A 67 -15.04 -17.54 10.79
N THR A 68 -14.33 -16.41 10.90
CA THR A 68 -12.99 -16.35 11.45
C THR A 68 -13.06 -16.16 12.97
N SER A 69 -13.51 -17.20 13.68
CA SER A 69 -13.43 -17.25 15.14
C SER A 69 -11.97 -17.20 15.59
N PHE A 70 -11.68 -16.54 16.72
CA PHE A 70 -10.31 -16.12 17.03
C PHE A 70 -9.32 -17.29 17.10
N PHE A 71 -9.72 -18.36 17.80
CA PHE A 71 -8.93 -19.58 18.01
C PHE A 71 -9.34 -20.76 17.13
N GLY A 72 -10.40 -20.65 16.32
CA GLY A 72 -10.94 -21.81 15.59
C GLY A 72 -11.40 -22.94 16.51
N GLU A 73 -12.22 -22.59 17.52
CA GLU A 73 -12.83 -23.41 18.59
C GLU A 73 -12.14 -24.72 18.99
N SER A 74 -11.60 -24.74 20.21
CA SER A 74 -11.11 -25.94 20.90
C SER A 74 -11.40 -25.85 22.40
N ASP A 75 -12.68 -25.87 22.76
CA ASP A 75 -13.18 -25.56 24.11
C ASP A 75 -12.99 -26.75 25.09
N THR A 76 -11.78 -26.89 25.64
CA THR A 76 -11.51 -27.85 26.72
C THR A 76 -12.08 -27.37 28.06
N SER A 77 -13.41 -27.45 28.21
CA SER A 77 -14.11 -27.10 29.45
C SER A 77 -14.17 -28.29 30.43
N ASP A 78 -13.19 -28.35 31.34
CA ASP A 78 -13.09 -29.39 32.39
C ASP A 78 -14.19 -29.22 33.46
N SER A 79 -15.37 -29.81 33.23
CA SER A 79 -16.46 -29.89 34.19
C SER A 79 -17.25 -31.21 34.06
N SER A 80 -17.86 -31.67 35.16
CA SER A 80 -18.12 -33.09 35.40
C SER A 80 -19.57 -33.57 35.21
N ASP A 81 -19.67 -34.78 34.65
CA ASP A 81 -20.72 -35.82 34.79
C ASP A 81 -22.00 -35.78 33.90
N ASP A 82 -22.31 -36.99 33.40
CA ASP A 82 -23.55 -37.56 32.79
C ASP A 82 -24.06 -37.16 31.37
N ASP A 83 -23.88 -38.13 30.44
CA ASP A 83 -24.81 -38.60 29.39
C ASP A 83 -25.45 -37.61 28.38
N SER A 84 -24.76 -37.30 27.28
CA SER A 84 -25.11 -37.80 25.92
C SER A 84 -24.22 -37.21 24.81
N GLU A 85 -23.39 -38.04 24.18
CA GLU A 85 -22.51 -37.68 23.06
C GLU A 85 -23.24 -37.80 21.71
N ASP A 86 -24.00 -36.77 21.32
CA ASP A 86 -24.23 -36.47 19.89
C ASP A 86 -23.09 -35.54 19.43
N GLU A 87 -21.98 -36.12 18.95
CA GLU A 87 -20.87 -35.34 18.36
C GLU A 87 -21.30 -34.74 17.00
N GLU A 88 -21.77 -33.49 17.01
CA GLU A 88 -21.93 -32.70 15.79
C GLU A 88 -20.54 -32.31 15.26
N GLU A 89 -19.96 -33.18 14.39
CA GLU A 89 -18.79 -32.83 13.57
C GLU A 89 -19.14 -31.62 12.68
N GLU A 90 -18.80 -30.40 13.12
CA GLU A 90 -18.84 -29.22 12.26
C GLU A 90 -17.88 -29.41 11.07
N VAL A 91 -18.48 -29.71 9.92
CA VAL A 91 -17.74 -29.89 8.66
C VAL A 91 -17.23 -28.52 8.20
N ARG A 92 -16.01 -28.16 8.65
CA ARG A 92 -15.28 -26.98 8.18
C ARG A 92 -15.24 -26.98 6.65
N GLN A 93 -15.99 -26.07 6.05
CA GLN A 93 -16.22 -26.05 4.61
C GLN A 93 -14.95 -25.54 3.90
N GLU A 94 -14.24 -26.43 3.22
CA GLU A 94 -12.99 -26.09 2.51
C GLU A 94 -13.21 -24.92 1.52
N VAL A 95 -12.47 -23.83 1.72
CA VAL A 95 -12.58 -22.64 0.85
C VAL A 95 -11.94 -22.95 -0.52
N ILE A 96 -12.79 -23.10 -1.53
CA ILE A 96 -12.36 -23.37 -2.90
C ILE A 96 -11.70 -22.12 -3.49
N ILE A 97 -10.36 -22.12 -3.56
CA ILE A 97 -9.59 -21.05 -4.20
C ILE A 97 -9.88 -21.02 -5.70
N THR A 98 -10.23 -19.84 -6.21
CA THR A 98 -10.56 -19.57 -7.62
C THR A 98 -9.54 -18.62 -8.25
N GLU A 99 -9.50 -18.54 -9.58
CA GLU A 99 -8.77 -17.44 -10.23
C GLU A 99 -9.41 -16.10 -9.85
N ASN A 100 -8.60 -15.07 -9.63
CA ASN A 100 -9.01 -13.71 -9.27
C ASN A 100 -9.65 -13.55 -7.87
N MET A 101 -9.59 -14.56 -7.01
CA MET A 101 -10.09 -14.53 -5.62
C MET A 101 -9.65 -13.27 -4.82
N MET A 102 -8.44 -12.75 -5.08
CA MET A 102 -7.90 -11.54 -4.44
C MET A 102 -7.40 -10.49 -5.44
N VAL A 103 -7.73 -9.22 -5.24
CA VAL A 103 -7.22 -8.09 -6.05
C VAL A 103 -6.49 -7.08 -5.16
N GLY A 104 -5.20 -6.86 -5.44
CA GLY A 104 -4.45 -5.74 -4.87
C GLY A 104 -4.51 -4.50 -5.75
N PHE A 105 -4.45 -3.31 -5.15
CA PHE A 105 -4.22 -2.04 -5.86
C PHE A 105 -2.96 -1.38 -5.31
N GLY A 106 -2.18 -0.70 -6.16
CA GLY A 106 -1.04 0.06 -5.69
C GLY A 106 -0.15 0.61 -6.78
N LEU A 107 1.11 0.81 -6.40
CA LEU A 107 2.15 1.40 -7.24
C LEU A 107 3.13 0.29 -7.66
N PRO A 108 2.95 -0.35 -8.83
CA PRO A 108 3.88 -1.36 -9.33
C PRO A 108 5.21 -0.69 -9.74
N LEU A 109 6.32 -1.19 -9.21
CA LEU A 109 7.66 -0.64 -9.44
C LEU A 109 8.62 -1.74 -9.91
N LEU A 110 9.64 -1.36 -10.69
CA LEU A 110 10.79 -2.21 -10.92
C LEU A 110 11.84 -2.02 -9.80
N GLU A 111 12.10 -3.06 -9.02
CA GLU A 111 13.17 -3.09 -8.02
C GLU A 111 14.52 -3.35 -8.70
N ILE A 112 15.43 -2.38 -8.66
CA ILE A 112 16.77 -2.43 -9.26
C ILE A 112 17.80 -2.57 -8.14
N LYS A 113 18.37 -3.76 -7.97
CA LYS A 113 19.45 -4.02 -7.01
C LYS A 113 20.81 -3.77 -7.67
N ALA A 114 21.68 -3.02 -7.01
CA ALA A 114 23.05 -2.80 -7.46
C ALA A 114 24.02 -2.72 -6.27
N LYS A 115 25.22 -3.30 -6.42
CA LYS A 115 26.35 -3.06 -5.51
C LYS A 115 27.11 -1.82 -5.98
N VAL A 116 27.21 -0.80 -5.13
CA VAL A 116 27.81 0.50 -5.46
C VAL A 116 28.86 0.92 -4.41
N GLY A 117 29.75 1.84 -4.77
CA GLY A 117 30.69 2.44 -3.82
C GLY A 117 30.04 3.61 -3.05
N ALA A 118 30.51 3.88 -1.82
CA ALA A 118 30.00 4.98 -0.99
C ALA A 118 30.06 6.38 -1.67
N GLY A 119 31.01 6.59 -2.59
CA GLY A 119 31.07 7.81 -3.41
C GLY A 119 29.88 8.01 -4.34
N TYR A 120 29.19 6.93 -4.75
CA TYR A 120 27.98 7.00 -5.57
C TYR A 120 26.78 7.49 -4.76
N ILE A 121 26.61 6.95 -3.54
CA ILE A 121 25.62 7.43 -2.55
C ILE A 121 25.80 8.93 -2.31
N LYS A 122 27.03 9.37 -2.02
CA LYS A 122 27.34 10.79 -1.79
C LYS A 122 27.11 11.68 -3.03
N ARG A 123 27.39 11.19 -4.24
CA ARG A 123 27.20 11.95 -5.48
C ARG A 123 25.73 12.30 -5.74
N PHE A 124 24.80 11.47 -5.30
CA PHE A 124 23.36 11.68 -5.44
C PHE A 124 22.69 12.29 -4.20
N GLU A 125 23.49 12.86 -3.28
CA GLU A 125 23.02 13.52 -2.06
C GLU A 125 22.21 12.58 -1.13
N LEU A 126 22.49 11.27 -1.19
CA LEU A 126 21.79 10.25 -0.41
C LEU A 126 22.46 10.00 0.95
N THR A 127 21.64 9.62 1.94
CA THR A 127 22.10 9.14 3.24
C THR A 127 22.26 7.62 3.21
N ALA A 128 23.38 7.10 3.70
CA ALA A 128 23.61 5.66 3.74
C ALA A 128 22.56 4.96 4.63
N GLY A 129 21.90 3.93 4.11
CA GLY A 129 20.84 3.19 4.81
C GLY A 129 19.45 3.85 4.78
N SER A 130 19.32 5.09 4.27
CA SER A 130 18.01 5.76 4.21
C SER A 130 17.07 5.15 3.18
N ARG A 131 15.77 5.37 3.37
CA ARG A 131 14.69 5.03 2.45
C ARG A 131 14.03 6.35 2.00
N SER A 132 14.12 6.72 0.72
CA SER A 132 13.68 8.05 0.23
C SER A 132 12.96 8.02 -1.12
N VAL A 133 12.36 9.15 -1.50
CA VAL A 133 11.81 9.40 -2.85
C VAL A 133 12.80 10.25 -3.64
N ALA A 134 12.91 10.01 -4.95
CA ALA A 134 13.81 10.72 -5.84
C ALA A 134 13.27 12.11 -6.25
N GLY A 135 14.12 13.13 -6.12
CA GLY A 135 13.95 14.40 -6.81
C GLY A 135 14.70 14.43 -8.14
N GLU A 136 14.61 15.55 -8.86
CA GLU A 136 15.22 15.73 -10.20
C GLU A 136 16.70 15.33 -10.27
N LYS A 137 17.49 15.72 -9.26
CA LYS A 137 18.93 15.38 -9.15
C LYS A 137 19.20 13.88 -9.21
N GLN A 138 18.28 13.05 -8.72
CA GLN A 138 18.43 11.61 -8.61
C GLN A 138 17.81 10.83 -9.78
N ILE A 139 17.08 11.45 -10.71
CA ILE A 139 16.43 10.72 -11.82
C ILE A 139 17.45 10.06 -12.78
N SER A 140 18.62 10.67 -12.96
CA SER A 140 19.70 10.10 -13.80
C SER A 140 20.29 8.80 -13.22
N LEU A 141 20.16 8.56 -11.91
CA LEU A 141 20.67 7.39 -11.20
C LEU A 141 20.17 6.07 -11.82
N TYR A 142 18.89 5.97 -12.16
CA TYR A 142 18.28 4.73 -12.66
C TYR A 142 18.87 4.31 -14.03
N LYS A 143 19.18 5.30 -14.87
CA LYS A 143 19.83 5.07 -16.17
C LYS A 143 21.31 4.72 -16.03
N GLU A 144 22.01 5.35 -15.08
CA GLU A 144 23.41 5.01 -14.76
C GLU A 144 23.55 3.60 -14.16
N LEU A 145 22.63 3.18 -13.28
CA LEU A 145 22.62 1.83 -12.72
C LEU A 145 22.60 0.76 -13.81
N CYS A 146 21.64 0.86 -14.74
CA CYS A 146 21.46 -0.09 -15.83
C CYS A 146 22.61 -0.07 -16.85
N GLY A 147 23.41 1.01 -16.90
CA GLY A 147 24.51 1.18 -17.85
C GLY A 147 25.91 0.87 -17.30
N TRP A 148 26.13 1.06 -16.00
CA TRP A 148 27.48 1.01 -15.38
C TRP A 148 27.66 -0.09 -14.33
N PHE A 149 26.58 -0.70 -13.83
CA PHE A 149 26.63 -1.68 -12.74
C PHE A 149 26.00 -3.02 -13.15
N SER A 150 26.47 -4.10 -12.53
CA SER A 150 25.75 -5.37 -12.58
C SER A 150 24.46 -5.23 -11.75
N THR A 151 23.33 -5.25 -12.44
CA THR A 151 21.99 -5.02 -11.86
C THR A 151 21.19 -6.32 -11.81
N GLU A 152 20.48 -6.52 -10.70
CA GLU A 152 19.40 -7.51 -10.61
C GLU A 152 18.05 -6.76 -10.61
N PHE A 153 17.10 -7.28 -11.39
CA PHE A 153 15.75 -6.72 -11.51
C PHE A 153 14.74 -7.66 -10.84
N LEU A 154 13.83 -7.10 -10.04
CA LEU A 154 12.70 -7.80 -9.45
C LEU A 154 11.43 -6.95 -9.53
N PRO A 155 10.23 -7.54 -9.50
CA PRO A 155 9.00 -6.79 -9.22
C PRO A 155 9.02 -6.23 -7.79
N GLY A 156 8.51 -5.02 -7.59
CA GLY A 156 8.46 -4.35 -6.29
C GLY A 156 7.37 -3.28 -6.19
N GLY A 157 7.41 -2.53 -5.08
CA GLY A 157 6.29 -1.70 -4.62
C GLY A 157 5.41 -2.48 -3.62
N GLY A 158 4.93 -1.81 -2.58
CA GLY A 158 4.38 -2.48 -1.38
C GLY A 158 3.23 -3.44 -1.66
N ALA A 159 2.21 -2.99 -2.40
CA ALA A 159 1.09 -3.85 -2.79
C ALA A 159 1.51 -5.05 -3.67
N LEU A 160 2.52 -4.87 -4.54
CA LEU A 160 3.02 -5.96 -5.37
C LEU A 160 3.88 -6.96 -4.56
N ASN A 161 4.55 -6.51 -3.49
CA ASN A 161 5.16 -7.42 -2.52
C ASN A 161 4.09 -8.23 -1.76
N VAL A 162 3.06 -7.57 -1.21
CA VAL A 162 1.92 -8.23 -0.53
C VAL A 162 1.27 -9.29 -1.41
N ILE A 163 0.89 -8.92 -2.63
CA ILE A 163 0.21 -9.82 -3.58
C ILE A 163 1.13 -10.96 -4.06
N ARG A 164 2.44 -10.73 -4.17
CA ARG A 164 3.41 -11.80 -4.47
C ARG A 164 3.51 -12.84 -3.37
N VAL A 165 3.52 -12.43 -2.10
CA VAL A 165 3.57 -13.36 -0.97
C VAL A 165 2.24 -14.10 -0.82
N ALA A 166 1.11 -13.40 -0.95
CA ALA A 166 -0.21 -14.04 -0.93
C ALA A 166 -0.36 -15.07 -2.06
N GLN A 167 0.02 -14.73 -3.30
CA GLN A 167 -0.01 -15.67 -4.43
C GLN A 167 0.95 -16.85 -4.27
N TRP A 168 2.07 -16.67 -3.57
CA TRP A 168 3.01 -17.77 -3.30
C TRP A 168 2.47 -18.76 -2.27
N MET A 169 1.67 -18.29 -1.30
CA MET A 169 0.98 -19.16 -0.32
C MET A 169 -0.29 -19.82 -0.85
N LEU A 170 -0.86 -19.33 -1.95
CA LEU A 170 -2.10 -19.86 -2.51
C LEU A 170 -1.82 -21.01 -3.50
N PRO A 171 -2.53 -22.16 -3.38
CA PRO A 171 -2.25 -23.35 -4.18
C PRO A 171 -2.64 -23.23 -5.67
N LEU A 172 -3.32 -22.15 -6.06
CA LEU A 172 -3.79 -21.93 -7.42
C LEU A 172 -3.10 -20.70 -8.06
N PRO A 173 -2.39 -20.85 -9.19
CA PRO A 173 -1.89 -19.70 -9.95
C PRO A 173 -3.05 -18.89 -10.54
N LYS A 174 -2.88 -17.58 -10.62
CA LYS A 174 -3.89 -16.57 -11.00
C LYS A 174 -5.01 -16.39 -9.98
N ALA A 175 -4.87 -16.92 -8.76
CA ALA A 175 -5.75 -16.59 -7.64
C ALA A 175 -5.67 -15.09 -7.25
N THR A 176 -4.57 -14.41 -7.58
CA THR A 176 -4.42 -12.98 -7.36
C THR A 176 -4.30 -12.16 -8.66
N SER A 177 -4.81 -10.92 -8.59
CA SER A 177 -4.55 -9.86 -9.57
C SER A 177 -3.94 -8.63 -8.90
N ILE A 178 -3.22 -7.80 -9.67
CA ILE A 178 -2.62 -6.54 -9.20
C ILE A 178 -2.97 -5.38 -10.14
N VAL A 179 -3.57 -4.33 -9.58
CA VAL A 179 -3.97 -3.09 -10.27
C VAL A 179 -2.98 -1.96 -9.98
N GLY A 180 -2.67 -1.15 -10.99
CA GLY A 180 -1.80 0.02 -10.89
C GLY A 180 -1.47 0.62 -12.26
N THR A 181 -0.44 1.47 -12.34
CA THR A 181 -0.01 2.12 -13.59
C THR A 181 1.45 1.82 -13.91
N ILE A 182 1.76 1.56 -15.17
CA ILE A 182 3.13 1.45 -15.71
C ILE A 182 3.31 2.35 -16.94
N GLY A 183 4.56 2.55 -17.35
CA GLY A 183 4.88 3.12 -18.66
C GLY A 183 4.83 2.04 -19.73
N THR A 184 4.53 2.41 -20.97
CA THR A 184 4.70 1.56 -22.17
C THR A 184 6.18 1.38 -22.53
N ASP A 185 6.99 0.98 -21.54
CA ASP A 185 8.43 0.85 -21.63
C ASP A 185 8.91 -0.55 -21.23
N GLU A 186 10.18 -0.82 -21.50
CA GLU A 186 10.84 -2.10 -21.21
C GLU A 186 10.92 -2.41 -19.71
N ASN A 187 10.74 -1.43 -18.81
CA ASN A 187 10.64 -1.68 -17.37
C ASN A 187 9.22 -2.10 -16.97
N GLY A 188 8.18 -1.47 -17.54
CA GLY A 188 6.78 -1.85 -17.35
C GLY A 188 6.52 -3.27 -17.81
N LYS A 189 6.99 -3.57 -19.03
CA LYS A 189 7.01 -4.93 -19.57
C LYS A 189 7.65 -5.95 -18.61
N ARG A 190 8.82 -5.65 -18.03
CA ARG A 190 9.48 -6.54 -17.04
C ARG A 190 8.64 -6.75 -15.78
N VAL A 191 7.92 -5.73 -15.31
CA VAL A 191 7.00 -5.89 -14.18
C VAL A 191 5.82 -6.78 -14.57
N SER A 192 5.19 -6.57 -15.74
CA SER A 192 4.10 -7.44 -16.25
C SER A 192 4.55 -8.89 -16.46
N GLU A 193 5.72 -9.12 -17.05
CA GLU A 193 6.31 -10.44 -17.25
C GLU A 193 6.64 -11.12 -15.90
N ALA A 194 7.16 -10.37 -14.92
CA ALA A 194 7.46 -10.89 -13.58
C ALA A 194 6.20 -11.20 -12.75
N CYS A 195 5.12 -10.40 -12.87
CA CYS A 195 3.82 -10.74 -12.29
C CYS A 195 3.30 -12.06 -12.87
N THR A 196 3.29 -12.17 -14.19
CA THR A 196 2.81 -13.36 -14.91
C THR A 196 3.63 -14.61 -14.54
N ALA A 197 4.96 -14.47 -14.41
CA ALA A 197 5.86 -15.56 -14.00
C ALA A 197 5.70 -15.96 -12.52
N ALA A 198 5.24 -15.04 -11.66
CA ALA A 198 4.86 -15.31 -10.27
C ALA A 198 3.40 -15.82 -10.14
N GLY A 199 2.71 -16.09 -11.26
CA GLY A 199 1.32 -16.54 -11.25
C GLY A 199 0.30 -15.45 -10.94
N ILE A 200 0.66 -14.17 -10.95
CA ILE A 200 -0.24 -13.03 -10.69
C ILE A 200 -0.79 -12.51 -12.02
N VAL A 201 -2.05 -12.09 -12.06
CA VAL A 201 -2.61 -11.39 -13.23
C VAL A 201 -2.33 -9.87 -13.13
N PRO A 202 -1.48 -9.29 -14.01
CA PRO A 202 -1.30 -7.84 -14.07
C PRO A 202 -2.54 -7.19 -14.71
N MET A 203 -3.18 -6.28 -13.97
CA MET A 203 -4.28 -5.43 -14.42
C MET A 203 -3.81 -3.97 -14.44
N PHE A 204 -2.81 -3.68 -15.27
CA PHE A 204 -2.16 -2.37 -15.29
C PHE A 204 -2.76 -1.42 -16.34
N TYR A 205 -2.89 -0.16 -15.94
CA TYR A 205 -3.00 0.97 -16.85
C TYR A 205 -1.63 1.21 -17.49
N GLU A 206 -1.49 0.91 -18.78
CA GLU A 206 -0.31 1.28 -19.57
C GLU A 206 -0.51 2.67 -20.19
N GLN A 207 0.51 3.53 -20.10
CA GLN A 207 0.47 4.88 -20.68
C GLN A 207 1.84 5.33 -21.24
N GLU A 208 1.81 6.30 -22.16
CA GLU A 208 2.97 6.71 -22.98
C GLU A 208 3.71 7.96 -22.48
N THR A 209 3.19 8.65 -21.45
CA THR A 209 3.72 9.94 -20.97
C THR A 209 4.90 9.77 -20.03
N ASP A 210 4.72 8.94 -19.01
CA ASP A 210 5.67 8.72 -17.92
C ASP A 210 6.32 7.35 -18.00
N ILE A 211 7.60 7.26 -17.64
CA ILE A 211 8.30 5.97 -17.52
C ILE A 211 7.76 5.15 -16.33
N THR A 212 7.97 3.84 -16.37
CA THR A 212 7.60 2.95 -15.27
C THR A 212 8.37 3.30 -14.00
N GLY A 213 7.65 3.38 -12.87
CA GLY A 213 8.24 3.65 -11.57
C GLY A 213 9.31 2.62 -11.18
N CYS A 214 10.35 3.06 -10.48
CA CYS A 214 11.52 2.25 -10.14
C CYS A 214 11.92 2.47 -8.69
N VAL A 215 12.40 1.42 -8.02
CA VAL A 215 13.02 1.50 -6.68
C VAL A 215 14.43 0.92 -6.72
N ALA A 216 15.43 1.76 -6.54
CA ALA A 216 16.82 1.34 -6.50
C ALA A 216 17.21 0.92 -5.07
N LYS A 217 17.70 -0.31 -4.91
CA LYS A 217 18.30 -0.81 -3.66
C LYS A 217 19.82 -0.89 -3.85
N LEU A 218 20.51 0.07 -3.24
CA LEU A 218 21.93 0.34 -3.41
C LEU A 218 22.72 -0.26 -2.23
N SER A 219 23.33 -1.42 -2.46
CA SER A 219 24.17 -2.09 -1.45
C SER A 219 25.58 -1.50 -1.47
N VAL A 220 26.04 -1.01 -0.32
CA VAL A 220 27.43 -0.56 -0.09
C VAL A 220 28.07 -1.45 0.97
N ASP A 221 29.16 -2.10 0.60
CA ASP A 221 30.03 -2.83 1.53
C ASP A 221 30.83 -1.82 2.38
N ALA A 222 30.64 -1.83 3.69
CA ALA A 222 31.40 -1.03 4.66
C ALA A 222 32.46 -1.87 5.41
N GLY A 223 32.78 -3.07 4.90
CA GLY A 223 33.80 -3.95 5.45
C GLY A 223 33.38 -4.53 6.80
N PRO A 224 34.22 -4.43 7.86
CA PRO A 224 33.89 -4.98 9.19
C PRO A 224 32.63 -4.42 9.84
N ALA A 225 32.09 -3.30 9.35
CA ALA A 225 30.82 -2.72 9.80
C ALA A 225 29.57 -3.32 9.11
N GLY A 226 29.75 -4.33 8.25
CA GLY A 226 28.67 -4.94 7.46
C GLY A 226 28.38 -4.22 6.15
N SER A 227 27.32 -4.64 5.46
CA SER A 227 26.81 -3.95 4.26
C SER A 227 25.60 -3.10 4.61
N THR A 228 25.55 -1.88 4.08
CA THR A 228 24.38 -0.99 4.18
C THR A 228 23.57 -1.04 2.89
N VAL A 229 22.25 -0.88 2.97
CA VAL A 229 21.37 -0.81 1.80
C VAL A 229 20.60 0.49 1.83
N THR A 230 20.91 1.38 0.88
CA THR A 230 20.15 2.63 0.69
C THR A 230 19.04 2.38 -0.33
N GLN A 231 17.82 2.82 -0.06
CA GLN A 231 16.69 2.69 -0.97
C GLN A 231 16.24 4.06 -1.48
N ILE A 232 16.06 4.20 -2.79
CA ILE A 232 15.48 5.41 -3.40
C ILE A 232 14.44 5.04 -4.46
N THR A 233 13.25 5.62 -4.34
CA THR A 233 12.07 5.35 -5.18
C THR A 233 11.75 6.52 -6.10
N HIS A 234 11.59 6.26 -7.39
CA HIS A 234 11.02 7.19 -8.36
C HIS A 234 9.65 6.66 -8.79
N LEU A 235 8.57 7.36 -8.39
CA LEU A 235 7.20 6.87 -8.58
C LEU A 235 6.75 6.94 -10.05
N SER A 236 7.07 8.04 -10.73
CA SER A 236 6.81 8.25 -12.16
C SER A 236 5.37 7.87 -12.55
N ALA A 237 5.17 6.96 -13.51
CA ALA A 237 3.86 6.47 -13.95
C ALA A 237 2.93 6.02 -12.81
N GLY A 238 3.47 5.55 -11.66
CA GLY A 238 2.66 5.17 -10.51
C GLY A 238 1.75 6.30 -10.00
N ASN A 239 2.17 7.56 -10.11
CA ASN A 239 1.36 8.72 -9.73
C ASN A 239 0.26 9.07 -10.74
N ALA A 240 0.23 8.43 -11.91
CA ALA A 240 -0.69 8.72 -13.00
C ALA A 240 -1.89 7.74 -13.09
N TYR A 241 -2.19 7.00 -12.02
CA TYR A 241 -3.38 6.13 -12.00
C TYR A 241 -4.67 6.95 -12.11
N SER A 242 -5.60 6.49 -12.94
CA SER A 242 -6.87 7.17 -13.20
C SER A 242 -8.01 6.17 -13.21
N LYS A 243 -8.91 6.28 -12.24
CA LYS A 243 -10.15 5.48 -12.14
C LYS A 243 -10.91 5.49 -13.48
N GLN A 244 -11.15 6.67 -14.02
CA GLN A 244 -11.90 6.91 -15.26
C GLN A 244 -11.27 6.27 -16.51
N ARG A 245 -9.94 6.14 -16.56
CA ARG A 245 -9.21 5.60 -17.72
C ARG A 245 -8.84 4.13 -17.59
N HIS A 246 -9.10 3.52 -16.42
CA HIS A 246 -8.74 2.14 -16.15
C HIS A 246 -9.82 1.36 -15.40
N LEU A 247 -10.16 1.75 -14.17
CA LEU A 247 -11.11 1.00 -13.34
C LEU A 247 -12.55 1.08 -13.87
N ASP A 248 -12.97 2.26 -14.35
CA ASP A 248 -14.32 2.50 -14.86
C ASP A 248 -14.57 1.90 -16.26
N LEU A 249 -13.58 1.20 -16.83
CA LEU A 249 -13.77 0.37 -18.01
C LEU A 249 -14.51 -0.92 -17.58
N GLU A 250 -15.65 -1.19 -18.21
CA GLU A 250 -16.56 -2.31 -17.91
C GLU A 250 -15.81 -3.64 -17.63
N GLN A 251 -14.95 -4.07 -18.56
CA GLN A 251 -14.12 -5.28 -18.44
C GLN A 251 -13.24 -5.34 -17.17
N ASN A 252 -12.79 -4.20 -16.66
CA ASN A 252 -11.93 -4.11 -15.48
C ASN A 252 -12.76 -4.04 -14.21
N TRP A 253 -13.88 -3.31 -14.21
CA TRP A 253 -14.80 -3.26 -13.07
C TRP A 253 -15.52 -4.59 -12.86
N ASP A 254 -15.91 -5.28 -13.93
CA ASP A 254 -16.47 -6.63 -13.90
C ASP A 254 -15.49 -7.60 -13.24
N ARG A 255 -14.25 -7.64 -13.71
CA ARG A 255 -13.19 -8.43 -13.08
C ARG A 255 -12.91 -8.03 -11.62
N VAL A 256 -13.00 -6.76 -11.25
CA VAL A 256 -12.85 -6.37 -9.84
C VAL A 256 -14.04 -6.85 -8.99
N LYS A 257 -15.26 -6.91 -9.53
CA LYS A 257 -16.45 -7.43 -8.84
C LYS A 257 -16.47 -8.96 -8.67
N GLU A 258 -15.66 -9.70 -9.43
CA GLU A 258 -15.47 -11.17 -9.31
C GLU A 258 -14.65 -11.57 -8.06
N ALA A 259 -13.80 -10.68 -7.54
CA ALA A 259 -12.89 -11.00 -6.43
C ALA A 259 -13.59 -10.91 -5.06
N GLU A 260 -13.20 -11.74 -4.10
CA GLU A 260 -13.77 -11.74 -2.74
C GLU A 260 -12.92 -10.97 -1.71
N TYR A 261 -11.64 -10.75 -2.02
CA TYR A 261 -10.69 -10.07 -1.13
C TYR A 261 -9.97 -8.91 -1.84
N PHE A 262 -9.89 -7.75 -1.18
CA PHE A 262 -9.20 -6.57 -1.70
C PHE A 262 -8.09 -6.10 -0.77
N PHE A 263 -6.94 -5.71 -1.34
CA PHE A 263 -5.88 -5.04 -0.58
C PHE A 263 -5.48 -3.70 -1.21
N ILE A 264 -5.56 -2.61 -0.43
CA ILE A 264 -5.13 -1.28 -0.87
C ILE A 264 -4.26 -0.63 0.22
N PRO A 265 -2.99 -0.28 -0.05
CA PRO A 265 -2.16 0.42 0.92
C PRO A 265 -2.55 1.91 0.98
N GLY A 266 -2.47 2.51 2.17
CA GLY A 266 -2.82 3.92 2.41
C GLY A 266 -2.02 4.92 1.57
N LEU A 267 -0.88 4.52 1.00
CA LEU A 267 -0.15 5.33 0.02
C LEU A 267 -0.94 5.53 -1.29
N PHE A 268 -1.83 4.62 -1.67
CA PHE A 268 -2.66 4.75 -2.87
C PHE A 268 -3.72 5.87 -2.72
N LEU A 269 -4.06 6.26 -1.48
CA LEU A 269 -4.91 7.42 -1.20
C LEU A 269 -4.29 8.74 -1.69
N THR A 270 -2.96 8.81 -1.86
CA THR A 270 -2.29 10.00 -2.40
C THR A 270 -2.28 10.04 -3.93
N VAL A 271 -2.91 9.06 -4.60
CA VAL A 271 -2.93 8.92 -6.06
C VAL A 271 -4.36 8.83 -6.60
N CYS A 272 -5.21 7.99 -6.01
CA CYS A 272 -6.61 7.86 -6.44
C CYS A 272 -7.51 7.39 -5.28
N PRO A 273 -7.85 8.28 -4.32
CA PRO A 273 -8.73 7.93 -3.20
C PRO A 273 -10.14 7.50 -3.66
N GLU A 274 -10.60 7.97 -4.82
CA GLU A 274 -11.89 7.62 -5.44
C GLU A 274 -11.95 6.14 -5.84
N THR A 275 -10.81 5.53 -6.19
CA THR A 275 -10.73 4.08 -6.40
C THR A 275 -10.87 3.34 -5.09
N THR A 276 -10.18 3.80 -4.04
CA THR A 276 -10.20 3.15 -2.73
C THR A 276 -11.59 3.22 -2.08
N LEU A 277 -12.29 4.35 -2.22
CA LEU A 277 -13.69 4.51 -1.80
C LEU A 277 -14.61 3.57 -2.57
N ALA A 278 -14.58 3.58 -3.91
CA ALA A 278 -15.45 2.74 -4.73
C ALA A 278 -15.25 1.23 -4.51
N VAL A 279 -14.01 0.78 -4.22
CA VAL A 279 -13.73 -0.62 -3.84
C VAL A 279 -14.27 -0.92 -2.44
N GLY A 280 -14.09 -0.03 -1.47
CA GLY A 280 -14.61 -0.22 -0.11
C GLY A 280 -16.14 -0.25 -0.04
N GLU A 281 -16.80 0.65 -0.78
CA GLU A 281 -18.26 0.72 -0.92
C GLU A 281 -18.80 -0.58 -1.50
N MET A 282 -18.31 -0.98 -2.68
CA MET A 282 -18.69 -2.23 -3.34
C MET A 282 -18.37 -3.47 -2.49
N SER A 283 -17.32 -3.43 -1.67
CA SER A 283 -17.01 -4.52 -0.74
C SER A 283 -18.03 -4.63 0.39
N SER A 284 -18.38 -3.48 0.99
CA SER A 284 -19.38 -3.42 2.07
C SER A 284 -20.78 -3.77 1.59
N GLU A 285 -21.17 -3.33 0.39
CA GLU A 285 -22.45 -3.67 -0.26
C GLU A 285 -22.61 -5.16 -0.53
N LYS A 286 -21.51 -5.86 -0.86
CA LYS A 286 -21.51 -7.27 -1.27
C LYS A 286 -21.01 -8.26 -0.21
N GLY A 287 -20.70 -7.78 1.00
CA GLY A 287 -20.12 -8.63 2.05
C GLY A 287 -18.69 -9.12 1.79
N LYS A 288 -18.01 -8.58 0.77
CA LYS A 288 -16.62 -8.93 0.40
C LYS A 288 -15.64 -8.34 1.43
N THR A 289 -14.41 -8.85 1.46
CA THR A 289 -13.44 -8.52 2.51
C THR A 289 -12.44 -7.47 2.04
N PHE A 290 -12.43 -6.29 2.68
CA PHE A 290 -11.51 -5.20 2.33
C PHE A 290 -10.41 -5.00 3.39
N ALA A 291 -9.16 -5.17 2.96
CA ALA A 291 -7.95 -4.95 3.73
C ALA A 291 -7.20 -3.66 3.31
N LEU A 292 -6.67 -2.94 4.30
CA LEU A 292 -5.87 -1.72 4.10
C LEU A 292 -4.73 -1.63 5.11
N THR A 293 -3.62 -0.99 4.74
CA THR A 293 -2.59 -0.56 5.70
C THR A 293 -2.51 0.96 5.80
N LEU A 294 -2.31 1.51 7.01
CA LEU A 294 -2.14 2.95 7.23
C LEU A 294 -0.88 3.52 6.54
N GLY A 295 0.12 2.68 6.24
CA GLY A 295 1.30 3.04 5.47
C GLY A 295 2.44 3.66 6.27
N ASN A 296 2.33 4.94 6.66
CA ASN A 296 3.37 5.65 7.40
C ASN A 296 2.82 6.86 8.21
N PRO A 297 3.57 7.39 9.20
CA PRO A 297 3.12 8.49 10.05
C PRO A 297 2.73 9.77 9.29
N GLN A 298 3.41 10.08 8.18
CA GLN A 298 3.12 11.28 7.37
C GLN A 298 1.75 11.17 6.68
N LEU A 299 1.34 9.97 6.26
CA LEU A 299 0.00 9.75 5.68
C LEU A 299 -1.11 10.01 6.71
N CYS A 300 -0.95 9.54 7.95
CA CYS A 300 -1.93 9.78 9.01
C CYS A 300 -2.12 11.26 9.35
N ARG A 301 -1.07 12.09 9.17
CA ARG A 301 -1.11 13.55 9.37
C ARG A 301 -1.72 14.29 8.18
N LEU A 302 -1.29 13.95 6.97
CA LEU A 302 -1.62 14.71 5.76
C LEU A 302 -2.92 14.27 5.09
N TYR A 303 -3.41 13.06 5.39
CA TYR A 303 -4.59 12.45 4.78
C TYR A 303 -5.57 11.90 5.82
N LYS A 304 -5.60 12.45 7.05
CA LYS A 304 -6.48 12.02 8.16
C LYS A 304 -7.92 11.78 7.70
N ASP A 305 -8.55 12.78 7.11
CA ASP A 305 -9.97 12.72 6.74
C ASP A 305 -10.23 11.72 5.61
N THR A 306 -9.30 11.59 4.67
CA THR A 306 -9.35 10.58 3.59
C THR A 306 -9.17 9.16 4.15
N GLN A 307 -8.28 8.97 5.12
CA GLN A 307 -8.14 7.70 5.84
C GLN A 307 -9.42 7.38 6.60
N LEU A 308 -9.96 8.31 7.40
CA LEU A 308 -11.20 8.10 8.17
C LEU A 308 -12.40 7.77 7.27
N ALA A 309 -12.55 8.44 6.12
CA ALA A 309 -13.62 8.17 5.17
C ALA A 309 -13.55 6.73 4.63
N VAL A 310 -12.35 6.27 4.23
CA VAL A 310 -12.12 4.92 3.71
C VAL A 310 -12.21 3.84 4.79
N LEU A 311 -11.73 4.12 6.01
CA LEU A 311 -11.73 3.17 7.14
C LEU A 311 -13.13 2.67 7.49
N ARG A 312 -14.18 3.44 7.17
CA ARG A 312 -15.60 3.03 7.29
C ARG A 312 -15.94 1.75 6.54
N TYR A 313 -15.15 1.37 5.54
CA TYR A 313 -15.35 0.19 4.73
C TYR A 313 -14.32 -0.93 4.99
N VAL A 314 -13.28 -0.67 5.79
CA VAL A 314 -12.17 -1.60 6.02
C VAL A 314 -12.53 -2.64 7.08
N ASP A 315 -12.40 -3.92 6.72
CA ASP A 315 -12.51 -5.08 7.60
C ASP A 315 -11.18 -5.41 8.29
N PHE A 316 -10.06 -5.37 7.55
CA PHE A 316 -8.72 -5.69 8.06
C PHE A 316 -7.78 -4.49 7.96
N LEU A 317 -7.37 -3.93 9.10
CA LEU A 317 -6.49 -2.77 9.18
C LEU A 317 -5.08 -3.14 9.69
N PHE A 318 -4.08 -2.98 8.84
CA PHE A 318 -2.68 -3.29 9.17
C PHE A 318 -1.84 -2.05 9.46
N SER A 319 -1.03 -2.10 10.51
CA SER A 319 -0.12 -1.02 10.89
C SER A 319 1.22 -1.54 11.45
N ASN A 320 2.13 -0.62 11.69
CA ASN A 320 3.29 -0.80 12.58
C ASN A 320 3.17 0.14 13.78
N ALA A 321 3.91 -0.12 14.85
CA ALA A 321 3.87 0.68 16.08
C ALA A 321 3.99 2.20 15.84
N GLU A 322 4.94 2.65 15.02
CA GLU A 322 5.18 4.08 14.74
C GLU A 322 3.98 4.75 14.04
N THR A 323 3.39 4.06 13.06
CA THR A 323 2.23 4.56 12.31
C THR A 323 0.96 4.51 13.15
N ALA A 324 0.79 3.47 13.98
CA ALA A 324 -0.32 3.36 14.91
C ALA A 324 -0.29 4.45 15.99
N LEU A 325 0.89 4.74 16.57
CA LEU A 325 1.08 5.85 17.51
C LEU A 325 0.78 7.20 16.85
N SER A 326 1.23 7.43 15.61
CA SER A 326 0.89 8.68 14.92
C SER A 326 -0.59 8.76 14.58
N PHE A 327 -1.24 7.67 14.18
CA PHE A 327 -2.70 7.67 13.95
C PHE A 327 -3.47 7.97 15.25
N ALA A 328 -3.06 7.37 16.37
CA ALA A 328 -3.65 7.62 17.68
C ALA A 328 -3.49 9.08 18.14
N GLN A 329 -2.33 9.69 17.86
CA GLN A 329 -2.10 11.12 18.08
C GLN A 329 -3.02 11.98 17.21
N GLU A 330 -3.06 11.75 15.89
CA GLU A 330 -3.85 12.59 14.98
C GLU A 330 -5.37 12.39 15.14
N ASN A 331 -5.83 11.34 15.82
CA ASN A 331 -7.24 11.05 16.08
C ASN A 331 -7.63 11.18 17.57
N ASP A 332 -6.81 11.87 18.36
CA ASP A 332 -7.12 12.24 19.75
C ASP A 332 -7.46 11.04 20.65
N PHE A 333 -6.78 9.90 20.46
CA PHE A 333 -7.03 8.66 21.20
C PHE A 333 -6.55 8.69 22.67
N GLU A 334 -5.82 9.73 23.11
CA GLU A 334 -5.32 9.92 24.48
C GLU A 334 -4.51 8.75 25.08
N THR A 335 -3.90 7.91 24.22
CA THR A 335 -3.09 6.74 24.65
C THR A 335 -1.85 6.55 23.78
N THR A 336 -0.83 5.91 24.34
CA THR A 336 0.34 5.37 23.63
C THR A 336 0.46 3.85 23.78
N ASP A 337 -0.53 3.20 24.38
CA ASP A 337 -0.60 1.74 24.53
C ASP A 337 -1.14 1.11 23.24
N LEU A 338 -0.43 0.14 22.67
CA LEU A 338 -0.75 -0.39 21.34
C LEU A 338 -1.97 -1.32 21.34
N ALA A 339 -2.25 -2.02 22.44
CA ALA A 339 -3.46 -2.81 22.61
C ALA A 339 -4.70 -1.90 22.66
N GLU A 340 -4.64 -0.81 23.43
CA GLU A 340 -5.70 0.20 23.49
C GLU A 340 -5.88 0.93 22.15
N ILE A 341 -4.80 1.23 21.42
CA ILE A 341 -4.87 1.83 20.08
C ILE A 341 -5.52 0.86 19.09
N ALA A 342 -5.16 -0.42 19.11
CA ALA A 342 -5.77 -1.45 18.26
C ALA A 342 -7.28 -1.59 18.55
N ARG A 343 -7.66 -1.63 19.82
CA ARG A 343 -9.06 -1.61 20.27
C ARG A 343 -9.81 -0.37 19.77
N LYS A 344 -9.28 0.83 20.00
CA LYS A 344 -9.92 2.08 19.52
C LYS A 344 -10.03 2.15 17.99
N MET A 345 -9.07 1.58 17.24
CA MET A 345 -9.18 1.42 15.78
C MET A 345 -10.28 0.44 15.36
N CYS A 346 -10.51 -0.65 16.11
CA CYS A 346 -11.63 -1.58 15.84
C CYS A 346 -12.98 -0.88 15.97
N LEU A 347 -13.10 0.02 16.95
CA LEU A 347 -14.34 0.73 17.30
C LEU A 347 -14.61 2.01 16.46
N LEU A 348 -13.71 2.39 15.54
CA LEU A 348 -14.00 3.46 14.58
C LEU A 348 -15.24 3.09 13.72
N PRO A 349 -16.08 4.06 13.31
CA PRO A 349 -17.30 3.79 12.55
C PRO A 349 -17.08 2.85 11.35
N LYS A 350 -18.04 1.96 11.09
CA LYS A 350 -18.03 0.99 10.00
C LYS A 350 -19.42 0.91 9.35
N VAL A 351 -19.48 0.69 8.03
CA VAL A 351 -20.74 0.61 7.27
C VAL A 351 -21.33 -0.80 7.31
N ASN A 352 -20.55 -1.81 6.89
CA ASN A 352 -20.93 -3.20 7.10
C ASN A 352 -20.71 -3.58 8.57
N SER A 353 -21.80 -3.63 9.35
CA SER A 353 -21.84 -4.01 10.77
C SER A 353 -21.68 -5.51 11.02
N ASN A 354 -21.92 -6.35 10.01
CA ASN A 354 -21.99 -7.81 10.16
C ASN A 354 -20.59 -8.44 10.23
N LYS A 355 -19.56 -7.73 9.74
CA LYS A 355 -18.15 -8.08 9.92
C LYS A 355 -17.49 -7.09 10.90
N PRO A 356 -17.05 -7.50 12.10
CA PRO A 356 -16.28 -6.62 12.98
C PRO A 356 -14.92 -6.29 12.33
N ARG A 357 -14.39 -5.09 12.59
CA ARG A 357 -13.03 -4.75 12.13
C ARG A 357 -12.01 -5.52 12.95
N VAL A 358 -11.02 -6.09 12.26
CA VAL A 358 -9.78 -6.64 12.82
C VAL A 358 -8.65 -5.63 12.58
N VAL A 359 -7.85 -5.38 13.62
CA VAL A 359 -6.71 -4.46 13.56
C VAL A 359 -5.45 -5.22 13.95
N VAL A 360 -4.40 -5.14 13.12
CA VAL A 360 -3.14 -5.85 13.31
C VAL A 360 -1.98 -4.86 13.33
N ILE A 361 -1.26 -4.78 14.46
CA ILE A 361 -0.13 -3.86 14.66
C ILE A 361 1.15 -4.66 14.88
N THR A 362 2.08 -4.52 13.94
CA THR A 362 3.42 -5.13 14.01
C THR A 362 4.41 -4.26 14.80
N GLN A 363 5.24 -4.88 15.63
CA GLN A 363 6.22 -4.18 16.50
C GLN A 363 7.70 -4.49 16.16
N GLY A 364 7.96 -5.04 14.97
CA GLY A 364 9.31 -5.41 14.52
C GLY A 364 9.84 -6.65 15.23
N VAL A 365 10.38 -6.48 16.45
CA VAL A 365 10.83 -7.57 17.34
C VAL A 365 10.02 -7.64 18.65
N GLY A 366 9.00 -6.79 18.81
CA GLY A 366 7.97 -7.00 19.82
C GLY A 366 6.80 -7.81 19.26
N PRO A 367 5.89 -8.30 20.12
CA PRO A 367 4.76 -9.11 19.69
C PRO A 367 3.84 -8.36 18.72
N THR A 368 3.18 -9.11 17.85
CA THR A 368 2.14 -8.59 16.94
C THR A 368 0.82 -8.52 17.69
N VAL A 369 0.29 -7.30 17.84
CA VAL A 369 -1.01 -7.06 18.47
C VAL A 369 -2.10 -7.32 17.45
N VAL A 370 -3.08 -8.16 17.78
CA VAL A 370 -4.33 -8.34 17.02
C VAL A 370 -5.50 -7.96 17.91
N ALA A 371 -6.36 -7.07 17.43
CA ALA A 371 -7.62 -6.71 18.08
C ALA A 371 -8.82 -6.99 17.16
N ARG A 372 -9.96 -7.36 17.76
CA ARG A 372 -11.25 -7.59 17.07
C ARG A 372 -12.39 -7.12 17.98
N GLY A 373 -13.29 -6.30 17.45
CA GLY A 373 -14.43 -5.79 18.21
C GLY A 373 -14.04 -4.92 19.42
N TYR A 374 -14.56 -5.25 20.62
CA TYR A 374 -14.40 -4.44 21.84
C TYR A 374 -13.45 -5.07 22.88
N ASP A 375 -13.48 -6.40 23.09
CA ASP A 375 -12.74 -7.06 24.18
C ASP A 375 -11.70 -8.10 23.72
N GLU A 376 -11.71 -8.53 22.45
CA GLU A 376 -10.70 -9.46 21.91
C GLU A 376 -9.44 -8.66 21.54
N VAL A 377 -8.40 -8.70 22.39
CA VAL A 377 -7.06 -8.20 22.06
C VAL A 377 -6.00 -9.21 22.52
N HIS A 378 -5.14 -9.60 21.59
CA HIS A 378 -4.16 -10.68 21.75
C HIS A 378 -2.79 -10.26 21.23
N GLU A 379 -1.74 -10.83 21.82
CA GLU A 379 -0.35 -10.57 21.45
C GLU A 379 0.33 -11.87 21.03
N PHE A 380 0.86 -11.89 19.81
CA PHE A 380 1.59 -13.02 19.23
C PHE A 380 3.08 -12.70 19.20
N GLU A 381 3.88 -13.43 19.97
CA GLU A 381 5.33 -13.25 20.03
C GLU A 381 6.01 -13.46 18.67
N VAL A 382 7.16 -12.81 18.46
CA VAL A 382 7.94 -12.87 17.22
C VAL A 382 9.31 -13.48 17.52
N ASP A 383 9.72 -14.48 16.73
CA ASP A 383 11.06 -15.09 16.81
C ASP A 383 12.18 -14.03 16.75
N GLU A 384 13.25 -14.22 17.53
CA GLU A 384 14.29 -13.19 17.73
C GLU A 384 15.06 -12.86 16.44
N ILE A 385 14.79 -11.69 15.85
CA ILE A 385 15.47 -11.18 14.66
C ILE A 385 16.78 -10.48 15.07
N GLU A 386 17.93 -11.00 14.64
CA GLU A 386 19.27 -10.44 14.95
C GLU A 386 19.45 -8.94 14.58
N ASN A 387 18.64 -8.40 13.67
CA ASN A 387 18.73 -7.03 13.17
C ASN A 387 17.37 -6.31 13.22
N LYS A 388 17.22 -5.37 14.18
CA LYS A 388 15.98 -4.62 14.43
C LYS A 388 15.55 -3.67 13.30
N ASP A 389 16.48 -3.15 12.50
CA ASP A 389 16.15 -2.17 11.44
C ASP A 389 15.64 -2.84 10.14
N GLY A 390 16.07 -4.10 9.95
CA GLY A 390 15.55 -5.06 8.97
C GLY A 390 15.72 -4.71 7.48
N PRO A 391 15.40 -5.67 6.59
CA PRO A 391 15.18 -5.38 5.18
C PRO A 391 13.95 -4.49 4.99
N ALA A 392 13.96 -3.64 3.96
CA ALA A 392 12.75 -2.94 3.55
C ALA A 392 11.76 -3.94 2.93
N GLY A 393 10.54 -3.99 3.46
CA GLY A 393 9.46 -4.88 3.02
C GLY A 393 8.89 -5.82 4.10
N LEU A 394 9.38 -5.78 5.35
CA LEU A 394 8.88 -6.63 6.46
C LEU A 394 7.35 -6.57 6.60
N GLY A 395 6.77 -5.36 6.63
CA GLY A 395 5.32 -5.18 6.68
C GLY A 395 4.60 -5.72 5.43
N ASP A 396 5.16 -5.54 4.24
CA ASP A 396 4.57 -6.08 3.00
C ASP A 396 4.50 -7.62 3.04
N PHE A 397 5.56 -8.26 3.55
CA PHE A 397 5.63 -9.72 3.65
C PHE A 397 4.72 -10.25 4.76
N PHE A 398 4.69 -9.60 5.93
CA PHE A 398 3.74 -9.96 6.99
C PHE A 398 2.29 -9.91 6.49
N ILE A 399 1.89 -8.80 5.86
CA ILE A 399 0.52 -8.62 5.35
C ILE A 399 0.22 -9.64 4.24
N GLY A 400 1.19 -9.90 3.33
CA GLY A 400 1.02 -10.89 2.28
C GLY A 400 0.88 -12.33 2.80
N GLY A 401 1.63 -12.69 3.85
CA GLY A 401 1.52 -13.99 4.49
C GLY A 401 0.18 -14.15 5.22
N PHE A 402 -0.21 -13.12 5.98
CA PHE A 402 -1.51 -13.06 6.66
C PHE A 402 -2.68 -13.20 5.69
N LEU A 403 -2.68 -12.44 4.59
CA LEU A 403 -3.75 -12.49 3.60
C LEU A 403 -3.73 -13.80 2.78
N GLY A 404 -2.55 -14.41 2.56
CA GLY A 404 -2.44 -15.74 1.97
C GLY A 404 -3.13 -16.84 2.77
N GLN A 405 -3.17 -16.73 4.10
CA GLN A 405 -3.91 -17.63 4.99
C GLN A 405 -5.39 -17.25 5.12
N LEU A 406 -5.71 -15.96 5.22
CA LEU A 406 -7.08 -15.46 5.33
C LEU A 406 -7.94 -15.81 4.09
N VAL A 407 -7.34 -15.79 2.90
CA VAL A 407 -8.00 -16.18 1.64
C VAL A 407 -8.29 -17.70 1.58
N GLN A 408 -7.63 -18.50 2.41
CA GLN A 408 -7.88 -19.94 2.57
C GLN A 408 -8.87 -20.26 3.71
N GLY A 409 -9.46 -19.23 4.35
CA GLY A 409 -10.45 -19.39 5.41
C GLY A 409 -9.86 -19.73 6.79
N HIS A 410 -8.54 -19.62 6.97
CA HIS A 410 -7.90 -19.91 8.25
C HIS A 410 -8.16 -18.82 9.31
N GLY A 411 -8.17 -19.23 10.58
CA GLY A 411 -8.36 -18.36 11.74
C GLY A 411 -7.25 -17.33 11.95
N LEU A 412 -7.48 -16.36 12.85
CA LEU A 412 -6.59 -15.19 13.00
C LEU A 412 -5.19 -15.54 13.49
N GLU A 413 -5.05 -16.46 14.43
CA GLU A 413 -3.76 -17.00 14.88
C GLU A 413 -2.94 -17.55 13.71
N ARG A 414 -3.54 -18.42 12.89
CA ARG A 414 -2.90 -19.00 11.70
C ARG A 414 -2.51 -17.95 10.65
N CYS A 415 -3.29 -16.87 10.55
CA CYS A 415 -2.93 -15.74 9.69
C CYS A 415 -1.71 -14.97 10.22
N VAL A 416 -1.58 -14.81 11.54
CA VAL A 416 -0.38 -14.20 12.13
C VAL A 416 0.85 -15.08 11.94
N GLU A 417 0.74 -16.40 12.16
CA GLU A 417 1.81 -17.37 11.88
C GLU A 417 2.32 -17.26 10.43
N GLY A 418 1.40 -17.24 9.44
CA GLY A 418 1.75 -17.07 8.03
C GLY A 418 2.45 -15.75 7.74
N GLY A 419 2.04 -14.67 8.41
CA GLY A 419 2.72 -13.38 8.34
C GLY A 419 4.14 -13.40 8.94
N HIS A 420 4.33 -14.06 10.09
CA HIS A 420 5.65 -14.21 10.72
C HIS A 420 6.58 -15.09 9.88
N PHE A 421 6.08 -16.20 9.36
CA PHE A 421 6.82 -17.07 8.44
C PHE A 421 7.29 -16.31 7.19
N ALA A 422 6.41 -15.54 6.55
CA ALA A 422 6.78 -14.71 5.41
C ALA A 422 7.88 -13.67 5.76
N VAL A 423 7.86 -13.12 6.97
CA VAL A 423 8.94 -12.24 7.46
C VAL A 423 10.26 -13.00 7.60
N GLN A 424 10.26 -14.24 8.09
CA GLN A 424 11.47 -15.06 8.19
C GLN A 424 12.05 -15.42 6.81
N GLU A 425 11.20 -15.72 5.83
CA GLU A 425 11.61 -15.93 4.43
C GLU A 425 12.28 -14.68 3.83
N LEU A 426 11.72 -13.49 4.07
CA LEU A 426 12.34 -12.22 3.65
C LEU A 426 13.71 -11.98 4.32
N LEU A 427 13.89 -12.40 5.57
CA LEU A 427 15.15 -12.28 6.30
C LEU A 427 16.22 -13.26 5.78
N GLN A 428 15.83 -14.51 5.51
CA GLN A 428 16.74 -15.57 5.08
C GLN A 428 17.09 -15.53 3.58
N HIS A 429 16.13 -15.15 2.73
CA HIS A 429 16.24 -15.27 1.26
C HIS A 429 16.06 -13.93 0.52
N GLY A 430 15.63 -12.87 1.23
CA GLY A 430 15.38 -11.55 0.65
C GLY A 430 14.07 -11.52 -0.15
N ASN A 431 13.90 -10.51 -1.01
CA ASN A 431 12.68 -10.33 -1.82
C ASN A 431 12.53 -11.38 -2.97
N LYS A 432 13.04 -12.61 -2.78
CA LYS A 432 13.05 -13.72 -3.76
C LYS A 432 12.25 -14.90 -3.21
N LEU A 433 10.96 -14.92 -3.51
CA LEU A 433 10.13 -16.11 -3.37
C LEU A 433 10.51 -17.10 -4.48
N ALA A 434 10.66 -18.39 -4.16
CA ALA A 434 11.09 -19.41 -5.11
C ALA A 434 10.57 -20.79 -4.71
N GLY A 435 10.12 -21.57 -5.69
CA GLY A 435 9.45 -22.85 -5.43
C GLY A 435 8.03 -22.69 -4.90
N GLU A 436 7.44 -23.79 -4.46
CA GLU A 436 6.17 -23.82 -3.70
C GLU A 436 6.41 -23.28 -2.28
N CYS A 437 5.38 -22.74 -1.63
CA CYS A 437 5.49 -22.28 -0.25
C CYS A 437 5.60 -23.49 0.71
N PRO A 438 6.61 -23.56 1.61
CA PRO A 438 6.79 -24.67 2.54
C PRO A 438 6.02 -24.49 3.86
N PHE A 439 5.06 -23.55 3.92
CA PHE A 439 4.20 -23.32 5.07
C PHE A 439 2.98 -24.24 4.99
N GLU A 440 3.13 -25.45 5.53
CA GLU A 440 2.07 -26.45 5.77
C GLU A 440 1.19 -26.03 6.95
#